data_AF-A0A524HS20-F1
#
_entry.id   AF-A0A524HS20-F1
#
_cell.length_a   1.000
_cell.length_b   1.000
_cell.length_c   1.000
_cell.angle_alpha   90.00
_cell.angle_beta   90.00
_cell.angle_gamma   90.00
#
_symmetry.space_group_name_H-M   'P 1'
#
loop_
_entity.id
_entity.type
_entity.pdbx_description
1 polymer ?
#
loop_
_entity_poly.entity_id
_entity_poly.type
_entity_poly.pdbx_seq_one_letter_code
_entity_poly.pdbx_strand_id
1 'polypeptide(L)'
;MTACARSSRRTCSTCWRGCSPEGSRSAPQVLLVLIFNEEGAMTTDLNYLAILVAALVFFVVGGVWYAAVFGKAWQNALNLNPEEAARAQRDFPKALAVWFLSGLLVSFVLANLARVLGATTFGAGVVVGFWAWLGFALPLNLNSLAFEKRSPHVFLINAGFYWVAFALVGGILAVWH
;
A
#
# COMPACT_ATOMS: atom_id res chain seq x y z
N MET A 1 32.08 -40.20 -45.20
CA MET A 1 31.32 -41.27 -45.87
C MET A 1 31.27 -42.42 -44.86
N THR A 2 30.14 -42.87 -44.33
CA THR A 2 28.85 -43.16 -44.97
C THR A 2 27.73 -43.12 -43.91
N ALA A 3 26.52 -42.84 -44.38
CA ALA A 3 25.29 -42.54 -43.64
C ALA A 3 24.77 -43.62 -42.68
N CYS A 4 24.01 -43.19 -41.66
CA CYS A 4 22.79 -43.89 -41.26
C CYS A 4 21.60 -42.97 -41.55
N ALA A 5 20.64 -43.52 -42.30
CA ALA A 5 19.71 -42.80 -43.15
C ALA A 5 18.41 -42.38 -42.43
N ARG A 6 17.72 -41.41 -43.04
CA ARG A 6 16.31 -41.07 -42.78
C ARG A 6 15.44 -42.34 -42.82
N SER A 7 14.67 -42.58 -41.76
CA SER A 7 13.52 -43.46 -41.81
C SER A 7 12.46 -43.00 -40.81
N SER A 8 11.27 -42.77 -41.35
CA SER A 8 10.06 -42.35 -40.64
C SER A 8 9.44 -43.48 -39.82
N ARG A 9 8.80 -43.11 -38.71
CA ARG A 9 7.85 -43.88 -37.88
C ARG A 9 8.47 -44.77 -36.80
N ARG A 10 8.18 -44.36 -35.56
CA ARG A 10 7.80 -45.15 -34.37
C ARG A 10 8.52 -46.49 -34.19
N THR A 11 9.47 -46.52 -33.25
CA THR A 11 9.43 -47.32 -32.01
C THR A 11 10.74 -47.12 -31.26
N CYS A 12 10.85 -45.99 -30.54
CA CYS A 12 11.94 -45.80 -29.59
C CYS A 12 11.57 -46.45 -28.25
N SER A 13 11.43 -47.77 -28.25
CA SER A 13 11.49 -48.58 -27.04
C SER A 13 12.84 -49.26 -27.07
N THR A 14 13.70 -49.00 -26.09
CA THR A 14 15.07 -49.55 -25.87
C THR A 14 16.26 -48.78 -26.46
N CYS A 15 16.60 -47.63 -25.85
CA CYS A 15 17.96 -47.43 -25.27
C CYS A 15 17.99 -46.15 -24.42
N TRP A 16 17.83 -46.34 -23.11
CA TRP A 16 17.50 -45.33 -22.10
C TRP A 16 18.74 -44.68 -21.44
N ARG A 17 19.80 -44.36 -22.21
CA ARG A 17 20.96 -43.64 -21.67
C ARG A 17 21.44 -42.60 -22.67
N GLY A 18 21.02 -41.34 -22.50
CA GLY A 18 21.61 -40.22 -23.25
C GLY A 18 20.71 -39.03 -23.54
N CYS A 19 19.39 -39.10 -23.31
CA CYS A 19 18.54 -37.90 -23.39
C CYS A 19 18.56 -37.16 -22.05
N SER A 20 19.57 -36.31 -21.83
CA SER A 20 19.33 -35.13 -20.99
C SER A 20 18.47 -34.19 -21.83
N PRO A 21 17.29 -33.72 -21.35
CA PRO A 21 16.53 -32.71 -22.06
C PRO A 21 17.25 -31.37 -21.91
N GLU A 22 18.25 -31.16 -22.77
CA GLU A 22 18.78 -29.83 -23.05
C GLU A 22 17.68 -29.07 -23.81
N GLY A 23 17.00 -28.17 -23.10
CA GLY A 23 16.01 -27.28 -23.69
C GLY A 23 14.54 -27.62 -23.39
N SER A 24 14.13 -27.51 -22.13
CA SER A 24 12.86 -26.84 -21.82
C SER A 24 12.82 -26.44 -20.35
N ARG A 25 13.00 -25.14 -20.11
CA ARG A 25 12.43 -24.33 -19.03
C ARG A 25 13.08 -22.96 -19.12
N SER A 26 12.65 -22.20 -20.11
CA SER A 26 12.57 -20.75 -19.94
C SER A 26 11.48 -20.49 -18.90
N ALA A 27 11.75 -20.83 -17.64
CA ALA A 27 11.21 -20.00 -16.58
C ALA A 27 11.78 -18.61 -16.90
N PRO A 28 10.95 -17.57 -17.12
CA PRO A 28 11.47 -16.23 -17.22
C PRO A 28 12.29 -16.02 -15.94
N GLN A 29 13.60 -15.82 -16.08
CA GLN A 29 14.54 -15.60 -14.98
C GLN A 29 14.02 -14.52 -14.02
N VAL A 30 13.15 -13.63 -14.52
CA VAL A 30 12.39 -12.61 -13.78
C VAL A 30 11.50 -13.19 -12.66
N LEU A 31 10.77 -14.28 -12.90
CA LEU A 31 9.79 -14.81 -11.93
C LEU A 31 10.48 -15.50 -10.74
N LEU A 32 11.65 -16.10 -10.96
CA LEU A 32 12.45 -16.72 -9.88
C LEU A 32 13.17 -15.67 -9.03
N VAL A 33 13.64 -14.58 -9.66
CA VAL A 33 14.23 -13.41 -8.96
C VAL A 33 13.20 -12.73 -8.04
N LEU A 34 11.92 -12.68 -8.41
CA LEU A 34 10.87 -12.08 -7.58
C LEU A 34 10.47 -12.92 -6.35
N ILE A 35 10.80 -14.22 -6.31
CA ILE A 35 10.40 -15.13 -5.22
C ILE A 35 11.54 -15.36 -4.22
N PHE A 36 12.80 -15.31 -4.66
CA PHE A 36 13.98 -15.65 -3.85
C PHE A 36 15.08 -14.57 -3.88
N ASN A 37 14.74 -13.29 -4.06
CA ASN A 37 15.72 -12.26 -3.71
C ASN A 37 15.81 -12.18 -2.19
N GLU A 38 16.85 -12.80 -1.63
CA GLU A 38 17.29 -12.61 -0.25
C GLU A 38 17.84 -11.19 0.02
N GLU A 39 17.34 -10.18 -0.70
CA GLU A 39 17.44 -8.76 -0.33
C GLU A 39 16.13 -8.23 0.27
N GLY A 40 15.19 -9.14 0.60
CA GLY A 40 13.95 -8.88 1.34
C GLY A 40 14.15 -8.54 2.81
N ALA A 41 15.30 -7.95 3.18
CA ALA A 41 15.38 -7.22 4.43
C ALA A 41 14.62 -5.91 4.22
N MET A 42 13.58 -5.70 5.01
CA MET A 42 13.17 -4.36 5.44
C MET A 42 14.45 -3.60 5.83
N THR A 43 14.99 -2.80 4.90
CA THR A 43 16.36 -2.32 4.98
C THR A 43 16.52 -1.45 6.22
N THR A 44 17.55 -1.75 7.01
CA THR A 44 17.74 -1.25 8.38
C THR A 44 18.04 0.25 8.50
N ASP A 45 18.11 0.98 7.39
CA ASP A 45 18.53 2.38 7.37
C ASP A 45 17.37 3.37 7.32
N LEU A 46 16.15 3.03 7.74
CA LEU A 46 15.01 3.97 7.70
C LEU A 46 15.28 5.18 8.59
N ASN A 47 14.99 6.37 8.07
CA ASN A 47 15.02 7.59 8.87
C ASN A 47 13.79 7.64 9.79
N TYR A 48 13.96 7.13 11.02
CA TYR A 48 12.89 7.11 12.02
C TYR A 48 12.37 8.51 12.39
N LEU A 49 13.22 9.54 12.29
CA LEU A 49 12.79 10.92 12.52
C LEU A 49 11.86 11.40 11.40
N ALA A 50 12.18 11.08 10.15
CA ALA A 50 11.30 11.38 9.01
C ALA A 50 9.94 10.69 9.15
N ILE A 51 9.92 9.44 9.61
CA ILE A 51 8.69 8.68 9.88
C ILE A 51 7.86 9.35 10.97
N LEU A 52 8.49 9.76 12.08
CA LEU A 52 7.79 10.44 13.17
C LEU A 52 7.20 11.79 12.72
N VAL A 53 7.97 12.57 11.96
CA VAL A 53 7.50 13.86 11.42
C VAL A 53 6.36 13.65 10.43
N ALA A 54 6.46 12.67 9.53
CA ALA A 54 5.41 12.36 8.58
C ALA A 54 4.11 11.91 9.30
N ALA A 55 4.23 11.12 10.36
CA ALA A 55 3.09 10.72 11.18
C ALA A 55 2.44 11.91 11.91
N LEU A 56 3.25 12.86 12.39
CA LEU A 56 2.74 14.09 12.97
C LEU A 56 2.01 14.94 11.92
N VAL A 57 2.53 15.02 10.69
CA VAL A 57 1.85 15.69 9.58
C VAL A 57 0.51 15.01 9.28
N PHE A 58 0.48 13.68 9.19
CA PHE A 58 -0.78 12.93 9.02
C PHE A 58 -1.81 13.27 10.11
N PHE A 59 -1.37 13.32 11.37
CA PHE A 59 -2.22 13.63 12.51
C PHE A 59 -2.75 15.07 12.45
N VAL A 60 -1.87 16.06 12.20
CA VAL A 60 -2.24 17.47 12.11
C VAL A 60 -3.17 17.73 10.93
N VAL A 61 -2.89 17.15 9.77
CA VAL A 61 -3.77 17.24 8.59
C VAL A 61 -5.14 16.68 8.92
N GLY A 62 -5.22 15.53 9.62
CA GLY A 62 -6.48 14.99 10.11
C GLY A 62 -7.22 15.96 11.03
N GLY A 63 -6.53 16.47 12.05
CA GLY A 63 -7.11 17.46 12.96
C GLY A 63 -7.67 18.69 12.23
N VAL A 64 -6.90 19.27 11.31
CA VAL A 64 -7.34 20.42 10.50
C VAL A 64 -8.52 20.05 9.59
N TRP A 65 -8.47 18.88 8.95
CA TRP A 65 -9.50 18.42 8.02
C TRP A 65 -10.84 18.22 8.72
N TYR A 66 -10.87 17.49 9.84
CA TYR A 66 -12.09 17.12 10.56
C TYR A 66 -12.53 18.15 11.61
N ALA A 67 -11.69 19.12 11.97
CA ALA A 67 -12.10 20.22 12.86
C ALA A 67 -12.45 21.50 12.08
N ALA A 68 -11.58 21.95 11.18
CA ALA A 68 -11.68 23.27 10.57
C ALA A 68 -12.28 23.23 9.15
N VAL A 69 -11.82 22.32 8.29
CA VAL A 69 -12.19 22.34 6.85
C VAL A 69 -13.57 21.71 6.63
N PHE A 70 -13.76 20.49 7.14
CA PHE A 70 -14.98 19.70 6.92
C PHE A 70 -15.71 19.35 8.21
N GLY A 71 -15.33 19.91 9.36
CA GLY A 71 -15.87 19.46 10.65
C GLY A 71 -17.39 19.52 10.77
N LYS A 72 -18.02 20.64 10.37
CA LYS A 72 -19.49 20.75 10.38
C LYS A 72 -20.16 19.77 9.41
N ALA A 73 -19.62 19.66 8.19
CA ALA A 73 -20.16 18.76 7.18
C ALA A 73 -20.05 17.29 7.61
N TRP A 74 -18.92 16.92 8.22
CA TRP A 74 -18.67 15.59 8.75
C TRP A 74 -19.59 15.27 9.92
N GLN A 75 -19.71 16.16 10.91
CA GLN A 75 -20.62 15.97 12.06
C GLN A 75 -22.08 15.79 11.62
N ASN A 76 -22.55 16.63 10.69
CA ASN A 76 -23.90 16.51 10.13
C ASN A 76 -24.08 15.18 9.38
N ALA A 77 -23.06 14.73 8.64
CA ALA A 77 -23.11 13.50 7.87
C ALA A 77 -23.02 12.22 8.72
N LEU A 78 -22.48 12.31 9.94
CA LEU A 78 -22.49 11.20 10.90
C LEU A 78 -23.89 10.94 11.49
N ASN A 79 -24.73 11.98 11.58
CA ASN A 79 -26.11 11.89 12.07
C ASN A 79 -26.24 11.12 13.41
N LEU A 80 -25.31 11.36 14.34
CA LEU A 80 -25.26 10.67 15.63
C LEU A 80 -26.41 11.11 16.52
N ASN A 81 -27.00 10.18 17.26
CA ASN A 81 -27.93 10.53 18.33
C ASN A 81 -27.18 11.09 19.56
N PRO A 82 -27.87 11.71 20.53
CA PRO A 82 -27.21 12.31 21.70
C PRO A 82 -26.37 11.32 22.53
N GLU A 83 -26.78 10.06 22.63
CA GLU A 83 -26.04 9.03 23.38
C GLU A 83 -24.74 8.66 22.65
N GLU A 84 -24.81 8.44 21.34
CA GLU A 84 -23.66 8.16 20.48
C GLU A 84 -22.66 9.32 20.47
N ALA A 85 -23.15 10.56 20.40
CA ALA A 85 -22.32 11.76 20.46
C ALA A 85 -21.59 11.87 21.81
N ALA A 86 -22.29 11.63 22.93
CA ALA A 86 -21.68 11.63 24.26
C ALA A 86 -20.61 10.53 24.40
N ARG A 87 -20.88 9.33 23.87
CA ARG A 87 -19.90 8.23 23.83
C ARG A 87 -18.67 8.60 23.00
N ALA A 88 -18.88 9.18 21.81
CA ALA A 88 -17.80 9.62 20.95
C ALA A 88 -16.91 10.70 21.61
N GLN A 89 -17.50 11.62 22.37
CA GLN A 89 -16.76 12.61 23.15
C GLN A 89 -15.93 11.97 24.27
N ARG A 90 -16.51 11.03 25.01
CA ARG A 90 -15.81 10.32 26.09
C ARG A 90 -14.62 9.51 25.55
N ASP A 91 -14.80 8.85 24.42
CA ASP A 91 -13.79 7.98 23.82
C ASP A 91 -12.81 8.76 22.91
N PHE A 92 -12.98 10.09 22.78
CA PHE A 92 -12.19 10.95 21.91
C PHE A 92 -10.67 10.88 22.14
N PRO A 93 -10.14 10.88 23.39
CA PRO A 93 -8.70 10.75 23.61
C PRO A 93 -8.14 9.42 23.11
N LYS A 94 -8.91 8.33 23.25
CA LYS A 94 -8.53 7.01 22.73
C LYS A 94 -8.53 7.02 21.21
N ALA A 95 -9.53 7.64 20.59
CA ALA A 95 -9.58 7.78 19.13
C ALA A 95 -8.38 8.57 18.58
N LEU A 96 -7.96 9.64 19.25
CA LEU A 96 -6.76 10.40 18.87
C LEU A 96 -5.49 9.55 18.98
N ALA A 97 -5.33 8.77 20.06
CA ALA A 97 -4.18 7.90 20.21
C ALA A 97 -4.13 6.84 19.10
N VAL A 98 -5.27 6.19 18.80
CA VAL A 98 -5.38 5.22 17.71
C VAL A 98 -5.09 5.88 16.36
N TRP A 99 -5.54 7.11 16.14
CA TRP A 99 -5.26 7.86 14.92
C TRP A 99 -3.77 8.12 14.74
N PHE A 100 -3.09 8.60 15.79
CA PHE A 100 -1.66 8.88 15.74
C PHE A 100 -0.86 7.60 15.48
N LEU A 101 -1.19 6.50 16.16
CA LEU A 101 -0.58 5.19 15.92
C LEU A 101 -0.82 4.68 14.50
N SER A 102 -2.02 4.91 13.97
CA SER A 102 -2.34 4.59 12.58
C SER A 102 -1.50 5.42 11.61
N GLY A 103 -1.30 6.71 11.90
CA GLY A 103 -0.42 7.60 11.14
C GLY A 103 1.05 7.17 11.15
N LEU A 104 1.55 6.68 12.29
CA LEU A 104 2.88 6.08 12.41
C LEU A 104 3.02 4.83 11.54
N LEU A 105 2.03 3.93 11.60
CA LEU A 105 2.04 2.71 10.79
C LEU A 105 1.98 3.04 9.29
N VAL A 106 1.10 3.95 8.87
CA VAL A 106 1.02 4.42 7.49
C VAL A 106 2.36 5.02 7.05
N SER A 107 2.96 5.89 7.86
CA SER A 107 4.24 6.53 7.53
C SER A 107 5.37 5.51 7.41
N PHE A 108 5.41 4.52 8.31
CA PHE A 108 6.39 3.43 8.25
C PHE A 108 6.24 2.59 6.96
N VAL A 109 5.02 2.21 6.60
CA VAL A 109 4.75 1.44 5.37
C VAL A 109 5.08 2.26 4.13
N LEU A 110 4.67 3.54 4.08
CA LEU A 110 4.97 4.43 2.96
C LEU A 110 6.48 4.70 2.81
N ALA A 111 7.24 4.76 3.89
CA ALA A 111 8.70 4.91 3.84
C ALA A 111 9.36 3.70 3.16
N ASN A 112 8.91 2.49 3.52
CA ASN A 112 9.37 1.26 2.87
C ASN A 112 8.95 1.20 1.40
N LEU A 113 7.69 1.54 1.08
CA LEU A 113 7.22 1.59 -0.30
C LEU A 113 7.99 2.60 -1.15
N ALA A 114 8.26 3.79 -0.61
CA ALA A 114 9.03 4.82 -1.30
C ALA A 114 10.44 4.30 -1.65
N ARG A 115 11.10 3.57 -0.74
CA ARG A 115 12.41 2.97 -1.01
C ARG A 115 12.38 1.86 -2.03
N VAL A 116 11.47 0.89 -1.88
CA VAL A 116 11.34 -0.25 -2.81
C VAL A 116 11.05 0.26 -4.23
N LEU A 117 10.28 1.35 -4.35
CA LEU A 117 9.94 1.97 -5.62
C LEU A 117 10.97 3.01 -6.11
N GLY A 118 12.05 3.25 -5.35
CA GLY A 118 13.10 4.20 -5.71
C GLY A 118 12.63 5.67 -5.78
N ALA A 119 11.62 6.04 -5.00
CA ALA A 119 11.08 7.39 -4.98
C ALA A 119 12.01 8.35 -4.20
N THR A 120 12.79 9.15 -4.94
CA THR A 120 13.78 10.09 -4.38
C THR A 120 13.34 11.55 -4.46
N THR A 121 12.19 11.83 -5.06
CA THR A 121 11.65 13.19 -5.20
C THR A 121 10.29 13.30 -4.52
N PHE A 122 9.92 14.52 -4.11
CA PHE A 122 8.61 14.77 -3.51
C PHE A 122 7.46 14.29 -4.42
N GLY A 123 7.55 14.59 -5.72
CA GLY A 123 6.55 14.16 -6.71
C GLY A 123 6.45 12.64 -6.83
N ALA A 124 7.59 11.94 -6.83
CA ALA A 124 7.58 10.47 -6.83
C ALA A 124 6.94 9.92 -5.54
N GLY A 125 7.21 10.52 -4.38
CA GLY A 125 6.57 10.16 -3.12
C GLY A 125 5.06 10.40 -3.10
N VAL A 126 4.59 11.50 -3.70
CA VAL A 126 3.16 11.76 -3.89
C VAL A 126 2.52 10.67 -4.74
N VAL A 127 3.18 10.22 -5.82
CA VAL A 127 2.69 9.12 -6.67
C VAL A 127 2.62 7.80 -5.89
N VAL A 128 3.63 7.49 -5.06
CA VAL A 128 3.59 6.32 -4.17
C VAL A 128 2.40 6.40 -3.21
N GLY A 129 2.19 7.56 -2.58
CA GLY A 129 1.05 7.81 -1.70
C GLY A 129 -0.30 7.67 -2.42
N PHE A 130 -0.40 8.17 -3.66
CA PHE A 130 -1.58 8.02 -4.50
C PHE A 130 -1.91 6.55 -4.79
N TRP A 131 -0.93 5.74 -5.18
CA TRP A 131 -1.16 4.33 -5.44
C TRP A 131 -1.50 3.54 -4.17
N ALA A 132 -0.86 3.86 -3.05
CA ALA A 132 -1.20 3.27 -1.76
C ALA A 132 -2.65 3.62 -1.34
N TRP A 133 -3.05 4.88 -1.56
CA TRP A 133 -4.43 5.30 -1.32
C TRP A 133 -5.41 4.57 -2.24
N LEU A 134 -5.12 4.53 -3.54
CA LEU A 134 -6.00 3.96 -4.56
C LEU A 134 -6.18 2.44 -4.37
N GLY A 135 -5.10 1.73 -4.01
CA GLY A 135 -5.11 0.27 -3.84
C GLY A 135 -5.65 -0.19 -2.49
N PHE A 136 -5.42 0.56 -1.41
CA PHE A 136 -5.76 0.12 -0.05
C PHE A 136 -6.81 1.00 0.62
N ALA A 137 -6.58 2.29 0.73
CA ALA A 137 -7.47 3.16 1.50
C ALA A 137 -8.84 3.34 0.83
N LEU A 138 -8.86 3.62 -0.47
CA LEU A 138 -10.08 3.90 -1.22
C LEU A 138 -11.02 2.68 -1.29
N PRO A 139 -10.58 1.47 -1.67
CA PRO A 139 -11.47 0.32 -1.77
C PRO A 139 -12.04 -0.11 -0.42
N LEU A 140 -11.24 -0.03 0.65
CA LEU A 140 -11.70 -0.32 2.00
C LEU A 140 -12.76 0.69 2.48
N ASN A 141 -12.55 1.98 2.20
CA ASN A 141 -13.58 3.00 2.48
C ASN A 141 -14.82 2.79 1.60
N LEU A 142 -14.66 2.40 0.35
CA LEU A 142 -15.77 2.16 -0.57
C LEU A 142 -16.63 0.97 -0.13
N ASN A 143 -16.01 -0.08 0.40
CA ASN A 143 -16.72 -1.21 0.99
C ASN A 143 -17.59 -0.79 2.17
N SER A 144 -17.13 0.16 3.00
CA SER A 144 -17.96 0.71 4.09
C SER A 144 -19.21 1.45 3.57
N LEU A 145 -19.11 2.11 2.41
CA LEU A 145 -20.27 2.73 1.76
C LEU A 145 -21.25 1.68 1.24
N ALA A 146 -20.73 0.63 0.59
CA ALA A 146 -21.54 -0.42 -0.02
C ALA A 146 -22.25 -1.33 1.00
N PHE A 147 -21.54 -1.73 2.07
CA PHE A 147 -22.03 -2.72 3.03
C PHE A 147 -22.54 -2.13 4.34
N GLU A 148 -21.91 -1.08 4.86
CA GLU A 148 -22.31 -0.47 6.15
C GLU A 148 -23.38 0.62 5.98
N LYS A 149 -23.82 0.89 4.74
CA LYS A 149 -24.80 1.94 4.40
C LYS A 149 -24.44 3.31 5.00
N ARG A 150 -23.15 3.60 5.17
CA ARG A 150 -22.69 4.90 5.63
C ARG A 150 -23.10 5.99 4.65
N SER A 151 -23.26 7.22 5.16
CA SER A 151 -23.56 8.37 4.30
C SER A 151 -22.47 8.56 3.23
N PRO A 152 -22.83 8.73 1.94
CA PRO A 152 -21.87 9.03 0.87
C PRO A 152 -20.99 10.26 1.17
N HIS A 153 -21.51 11.21 1.95
CA HIS A 153 -20.75 12.38 2.39
C HIS A 153 -19.61 12.01 3.33
N VAL A 154 -19.82 11.08 4.27
CA VAL A 154 -18.75 10.59 5.16
C VAL A 154 -17.68 9.88 4.34
N PHE A 155 -18.09 9.08 3.36
CA PHE A 155 -17.16 8.42 2.43
C PHE A 155 -16.29 9.44 1.70
N LEU A 156 -16.88 10.46 1.05
CA LEU A 156 -16.13 11.46 0.28
C LEU A 156 -15.15 12.25 1.15
N ILE A 157 -15.58 12.67 2.35
CA ILE A 157 -14.72 13.40 3.29
C ILE A 157 -13.53 12.53 3.72
N ASN A 158 -13.77 11.25 4.03
CA ASN A 158 -12.70 10.33 4.43
C ASN A 158 -11.77 9.96 3.29
N ALA A 159 -12.31 9.63 2.11
CA ALA A 159 -11.53 9.29 0.94
C ALA A 159 -10.62 10.46 0.53
N GLY A 160 -11.14 11.69 0.56
CA GLY A 160 -10.38 12.90 0.30
C GLY A 160 -9.28 13.15 1.33
N PHE A 161 -9.58 12.98 2.63
CA PHE A 161 -8.57 13.07 3.69
C PHE A 161 -7.41 12.11 3.44
N TYR A 162 -7.70 10.82 3.25
CA TYR A 162 -6.65 9.81 3.08
C TYR A 162 -5.81 10.07 1.84
N TRP A 163 -6.41 10.55 0.75
CA TRP A 163 -5.67 10.91 -0.46
C TRP A 163 -4.65 12.02 -0.18
N VAL A 164 -5.10 13.14 0.40
CA VAL A 164 -4.22 14.29 0.72
C VAL A 164 -3.15 13.89 1.73
N ALA A 165 -3.55 13.17 2.78
CA ALA A 165 -2.62 12.76 3.83
C ALA A 165 -1.56 11.79 3.31
N PHE A 166 -1.94 10.80 2.49
CA PHE A 166 -0.99 9.82 1.92
C PHE A 166 -0.06 10.49 0.91
N ALA A 167 -0.56 11.42 0.09
CA ALA A 167 0.25 12.20 -0.83
C ALA A 167 1.33 13.02 -0.10
N LEU A 168 0.95 13.75 0.96
CA LEU A 168 1.88 14.55 1.75
C LEU A 168 2.90 13.68 2.50
N VAL A 169 2.46 12.62 3.17
CA VAL A 169 3.32 11.67 3.89
C VAL A 169 4.31 11.01 2.93
N GLY A 170 3.83 10.48 1.80
CA GLY A 170 4.68 9.86 0.79
C GLY A 170 5.70 10.85 0.22
N GLY A 171 5.28 12.07 -0.09
CA GLY A 171 6.16 13.14 -0.57
C GLY A 171 7.25 13.51 0.44
N ILE A 172 6.92 13.69 1.71
CA ILE A 172 7.88 14.01 2.77
C ILE A 172 8.92 12.89 2.91
N LEU A 173 8.46 11.64 2.98
CA LEU A 173 9.33 10.48 3.14
C LEU A 173 10.24 10.25 1.93
N ALA A 174 9.74 10.53 0.72
CA ALA A 174 10.53 10.43 -0.51
C ALA A 174 11.57 11.54 -0.66
N VAL A 175 11.47 12.66 0.05
CA VAL A 175 12.53 13.68 0.11
C VAL A 175 13.51 13.39 1.23
N TRP A 176 13.03 12.79 2.33
CA TRP A 176 13.79 12.53 3.54
C TRP A 176 14.09 11.04 3.71
N HIS A 177 14.70 10.45 2.68
CA HIS A 177 15.05 9.04 2.59
C HIS A 177 16.46 8.73 3.12
#